data_AF-A0A061N933-F1
#
_entry.id   AF-A0A061N933-F1
#
_cell.length_a   1.000
_cell.length_b   1.000
_cell.length_c   1.000
_cell.angle_alpha   90.00
_cell.angle_beta   90.00
_cell.angle_gamma   90.00
#
_symmetry.space_group_name_H-M   'P 1'
#
loop_
_entity.id
_entity.type
_entity.pdbx_description
1 polymer ?
#
loop_
_entity_poly.entity_id
_entity_poly.type
_entity_poly.pdbx_seq_one_letter_code
_entity_poly.pdbx_strand_id
1 'polypeptide(L)'
;MAVVWLINGSYFVVAPNIASGAVLFEDLELQPANAIAELPEDPDHWNELSLEAFANLDAEYLFLVNGDEDSVDSLMTEDVWSTIPAVENDQVIEIADDSSWLYNGYQANRQTIEEVHDQMISE
;
A
#
# COMPACT_ATOMS: atom_id res chain seq x y z
N MET A 1 -6.19 5.79 -0.46
CA MET A 1 -5.60 4.54 0.11
C MET A 1 -4.61 3.95 -0.87
N ALA A 2 -3.46 3.46 -0.39
CA ALA A 2 -2.50 2.75 -1.22
C ALA A 2 -1.89 1.57 -0.46
N VAL A 3 -1.56 0.50 -1.18
CA VAL A 3 -0.69 -0.58 -0.69
C VAL A 3 0.59 -0.52 -1.50
N VAL A 4 1.71 -0.26 -0.84
CA VAL A 4 3.02 -0.18 -1.47
C VAL A 4 3.90 -1.28 -0.93
N TRP A 5 4.49 -2.08 -1.81
CA TRP A 5 5.52 -3.03 -1.47
C TRP A 5 6.89 -2.42 -1.71
N LEU A 6 7.69 -2.32 -0.65
CA LEU A 6 9.10 -1.93 -0.71
C LEU A 6 9.95 -3.20 -0.77
N ILE A 7 10.71 -3.35 -1.85
CA ILE A 7 11.64 -4.46 -1.99
C ILE A 7 12.87 -4.03 -2.80
N ASN A 8 14.06 -4.31 -2.27
CA ASN A 8 15.35 -3.97 -2.91
C ASN A 8 15.47 -2.48 -3.31
N GLY A 9 14.84 -1.57 -2.58
CA GLY A 9 14.85 -0.12 -2.88
C GLY A 9 13.94 0.32 -4.03
N SER A 10 13.08 -0.57 -4.54
CA SER A 10 12.01 -0.22 -5.48
C SER A 10 10.65 -0.24 -4.78
N TYR A 11 9.74 0.62 -5.25
CA TYR A 11 8.38 0.76 -4.74
C TYR A 11 7.39 0.19 -5.75
N PHE A 12 6.47 -0.67 -5.29
CA PHE A 12 5.44 -1.23 -6.15
C PHE A 12 4.06 -1.00 -5.55
N VAL A 13 3.11 -0.51 -6.35
CA VAL A 13 1.71 -0.39 -5.93
C VAL A 13 0.90 -1.59 -6.40
N VAL A 14 -0.01 -2.08 -5.55
CA VAL A 14 -0.94 -3.15 -5.94
C VAL A 14 -1.95 -2.63 -6.96
N ALA A 15 -2.28 -3.44 -7.96
CA ALA A 15 -3.37 -3.14 -8.89
C ALA A 15 -4.73 -3.16 -8.16
N PRO A 16 -5.73 -2.38 -8.63
CA PRO A 16 -6.94 -2.14 -7.87
C PRO A 16 -7.87 -3.35 -7.75
N ASN A 17 -7.73 -4.34 -8.63
CA ASN A 17 -8.64 -5.47 -8.78
C ASN A 17 -7.99 -6.81 -8.41
N ILE A 18 -6.89 -6.79 -7.63
CA ILE A 18 -6.19 -8.01 -7.25
C ILE A 18 -5.54 -7.93 -5.87
N ALA A 19 -5.38 -9.11 -5.24
CA ALA A 19 -4.81 -9.26 -3.91
C ALA A 19 -5.54 -8.36 -2.89
N SER A 20 -4.79 -7.67 -2.05
CA SER A 20 -5.33 -6.66 -1.14
C SER A 20 -6.06 -5.52 -1.87
N GLY A 21 -5.66 -5.18 -3.11
CA GLY A 21 -6.33 -4.16 -3.91
C GLY A 21 -7.80 -4.48 -4.15
N ALA A 22 -8.12 -5.70 -4.57
CA ALA A 22 -9.51 -6.13 -4.77
C ALA A 22 -10.35 -5.96 -3.50
N VAL A 23 -9.80 -6.33 -2.35
CA VAL A 23 -10.49 -6.20 -1.06
C VAL A 23 -10.71 -4.73 -0.71
N LEU A 24 -9.66 -3.90 -0.79
CA LEU A 24 -9.75 -2.50 -0.39
C LEU A 24 -10.67 -1.69 -1.29
N PHE A 25 -10.56 -1.88 -2.61
CA PHE A 25 -11.18 -0.97 -3.58
C PHE A 25 -12.48 -1.52 -4.18
N GLU A 26 -12.65 -2.85 -4.26
CA GLU A 26 -13.90 -3.46 -4.73
C GLU A 26 -14.81 -3.87 -3.57
N ASP A 27 -14.30 -4.65 -2.59
CA ASP A 27 -15.15 -5.18 -1.50
C ASP A 27 -15.48 -4.11 -0.45
N LEU A 28 -14.52 -3.28 -0.08
CA LEU A 28 -14.67 -2.21 0.93
C LEU A 28 -14.95 -0.83 0.32
N GLU A 29 -14.90 -0.71 -1.02
CA GLU A 29 -15.16 0.52 -1.77
C GLU A 29 -14.34 1.74 -1.29
N LEU A 30 -13.14 1.50 -0.76
CA LEU A 30 -12.22 2.56 -0.32
C LEU A 30 -11.64 3.28 -1.53
N GLN A 31 -11.35 4.57 -1.38
CA GLN A 31 -10.82 5.36 -2.48
C GLN A 31 -9.33 5.07 -2.72
N PRO A 32 -8.93 4.62 -3.92
CA PRO A 32 -7.53 4.43 -4.25
C PRO A 32 -6.80 5.78 -4.38
N ALA A 33 -5.50 5.78 -4.14
CA ALA A 33 -4.65 6.94 -4.38
C ALA A 33 -4.45 7.22 -5.88
N ASN A 34 -4.05 8.44 -6.21
CA ASN A 34 -3.80 8.94 -7.57
C ASN A 34 -2.94 7.99 -8.42
N ALA A 35 -1.84 7.47 -7.87
CA ALA A 35 -0.92 6.59 -8.59
C ALA A 35 -1.57 5.31 -9.12
N ILE A 36 -2.63 4.83 -8.46
CA ILE A 36 -3.38 3.63 -8.88
C ILE A 36 -4.30 3.96 -10.06
N ALA A 37 -4.84 5.18 -10.13
CA ALA A 37 -5.68 5.63 -11.23
C ALA A 37 -4.89 5.88 -12.52
N GLU A 38 -3.56 6.03 -12.42
CA GLU A 38 -2.65 6.22 -13.55
C GLU A 38 -2.10 4.91 -14.12
N LEU A 39 -2.47 3.77 -13.55
CA LEU A 39 -2.09 2.45 -14.05
C LEU A 39 -2.69 2.16 -15.44
N PRO A 40 -2.02 1.35 -16.27
CA PRO A 40 -2.55 0.94 -17.57
C PRO A 40 -3.84 0.11 -17.45
N GLU A 41 -4.56 -0.09 -18.55
CA GLU A 41 -5.84 -0.85 -18.57
C GLU A 41 -5.69 -2.31 -18.11
N ASP A 42 -4.55 -2.94 -18.40
CA ASP A 42 -4.19 -4.30 -17.96
C ASP A 42 -2.89 -4.23 -17.14
N PRO A 43 -2.94 -3.81 -15.86
CA PRO A 43 -1.75 -3.71 -15.02
C PRO A 43 -1.29 -5.09 -14.54
N ASP A 44 0.00 -5.19 -14.22
CA ASP A 44 0.51 -6.32 -13.45
C ASP A 44 -0.07 -6.29 -12.03
N HIS A 45 0.07 -7.37 -11.26
CA HIS A 45 -0.46 -7.40 -9.89
C HIS A 45 0.20 -6.32 -9.01
N TRP A 46 1.49 -6.10 -9.24
CA TRP A 46 2.34 -5.13 -8.56
C TRP A 46 3.04 -4.31 -9.63
N ASN A 47 2.88 -2.99 -9.56
CA ASN A 47 3.34 -2.07 -10.60
C ASN A 47 4.38 -1.13 -10.01
N GLU A 48 5.55 -1.08 -10.63
CA GLU A 48 6.64 -0.23 -10.14
C GLU A 48 6.24 1.24 -10.22
N LEU A 49 6.48 1.98 -9.13
CA LEU A 49 6.33 3.42 -9.08
C LEU A 49 7.69 4.09 -9.30
N SER A 50 7.70 5.15 -10.11
CA SER A 50 8.82 6.07 -10.10
C SER A 50 8.88 6.82 -8.77
N LEU A 51 10.06 7.33 -8.41
CA LEU A 51 10.22 8.16 -7.21
C LEU A 51 9.34 9.43 -7.27
N GLU A 52 9.11 9.99 -8.47
CA GLU A 52 8.21 11.12 -8.66
C GLU A 52 6.73 10.75 -8.40
N ALA A 53 6.29 9.58 -8.86
CA ALA A 53 4.92 9.11 -8.61
C ALA A 53 4.71 8.78 -7.13
N PHE A 54 5.72 8.19 -6.49
CA PHE A 54 5.71 7.90 -5.06
C PHE A 54 5.68 9.18 -4.21
N ALA A 55 6.51 10.18 -4.53
CA ALA A 55 6.55 11.46 -3.83
C ALA A 55 5.22 12.24 -3.91
N ASN A 56 4.50 12.07 -5.01
CA ASN A 56 3.21 12.72 -5.26
C ASN A 56 2.01 11.85 -4.84
N LEU A 57 2.23 10.77 -4.09
CA LEU A 57 1.16 9.88 -3.65
C LEU A 57 0.21 10.63 -2.71
N ASP A 58 -1.06 10.74 -3.07
CA ASP A 58 -2.09 11.46 -2.30
C ASP A 58 -2.84 10.57 -1.29
N ALA A 59 -2.24 9.44 -0.92
CA ALA A 59 -2.87 8.47 -0.05
C ALA A 59 -3.03 9.02 1.39
N GLU A 60 -4.26 9.04 1.89
CA GLU A 60 -4.54 9.34 3.31
C GLU A 60 -4.15 8.20 4.26
N TYR A 61 -4.17 6.96 3.76
CA TYR A 61 -3.73 5.74 4.45
C TYR A 61 -2.80 4.97 3.53
N LEU A 62 -1.65 4.57 4.08
CA LEU A 62 -0.62 3.82 3.36
C LEU A 62 -0.33 2.51 4.08
N PHE A 63 -0.59 1.39 3.41
CA PHE A 63 -0.14 0.07 3.85
C PHE A 63 1.21 -0.22 3.20
N LEU A 64 2.28 -0.18 3.98
CA LEU A 64 3.64 -0.41 3.52
C LEU A 64 4.02 -1.87 3.78
N VAL A 65 4.00 -2.68 2.73
CA VAL A 65 4.52 -4.05 2.79
C VAL A 65 6.03 -4.00 2.71
N ASN A 66 6.71 -4.58 3.70
CA ASN A 66 8.17 -4.65 3.73
C ASN A 66 8.65 -5.84 4.57
N GLY A 67 9.79 -6.42 4.19
CA GLY A 67 10.44 -7.53 4.89
C GLY A 67 11.79 -7.18 5.52
N ASP A 68 12.27 -5.95 5.30
CA ASP A 68 13.62 -5.53 5.65
C ASP A 68 13.61 -4.17 6.36
N GLU A 69 13.75 -4.18 7.69
CA GLU A 69 13.67 -2.95 8.52
C GLU A 69 14.67 -1.87 8.06
N ASP A 70 15.88 -2.26 7.63
CA ASP A 70 16.90 -1.33 7.09
C ASP A 70 16.40 -0.56 5.85
N SER A 71 15.59 -1.19 5.00
CA SER A 71 14.99 -0.55 3.82
C SER A 71 13.96 0.52 4.19
N VAL A 72 13.20 0.30 5.27
CA VAL A 72 12.24 1.30 5.78
C VAL A 72 12.96 2.49 6.40
N ASP A 73 13.98 2.26 7.22
CA ASP A 73 14.79 3.35 7.79
C ASP A 73 15.40 4.23 6.69
N SER A 74 15.91 3.63 5.61
CA SER A 74 16.42 4.38 4.46
C SER A 74 15.32 5.22 3.79
N LEU A 75 14.15 4.63 3.55
CA LEU A 75 12.99 5.32 2.97
C LEU A 75 12.56 6.51 3.83
N MET A 76 12.48 6.32 5.15
CA MET A 76 12.06 7.35 6.11
C MET A 76 12.99 8.57 6.13
N THR A 77 14.24 8.42 5.67
CA THR A 77 15.19 9.54 5.54
C THR A 77 15.07 10.32 4.23
N GLU A 78 14.32 9.82 3.24
CA GLU A 78 14.15 10.52 1.98
C GLU A 78 13.13 11.66 2.13
N ASP A 79 13.45 12.85 1.59
CA ASP A 79 12.56 14.02 1.65
C ASP A 79 11.16 13.71 1.06
N VAL A 80 11.11 12.82 0.06
CA VAL A 80 9.87 12.40 -0.62
C VAL A 80 8.94 11.56 0.25
N TRP A 81 9.44 10.90 1.29
CA TRP A 81 8.60 10.15 2.21
C TRP A 81 7.72 11.10 3.03
N SER A 82 8.32 12.19 3.52
CA SER A 82 7.64 13.18 4.36
C SER A 82 6.54 13.98 3.65
N THR A 83 6.46 13.93 2.31
CA THR A 83 5.45 14.65 1.52
C THR A 83 4.14 13.88 1.33
N ILE A 84 4.12 12.60 1.69
CA ILE A 84 2.94 11.75 1.54
C ILE A 84 1.96 12.05 2.68
N PRO A 85 0.67 12.34 2.41
CA PRO A 85 -0.30 12.69 3.45
C PRO A 85 -0.43 11.64 4.56
N ALA A 86 -0.38 10.35 4.21
CA ALA A 86 -0.39 9.26 5.20
C ALA A 86 0.79 9.35 6.18
N VAL A 87 1.97 9.77 5.72
CA VAL A 87 3.16 9.93 6.56
C VAL A 87 2.99 11.14 7.48
N GLU A 88 2.52 12.26 6.96
CA GLU A 88 2.28 13.48 7.74
C GLU A 88 1.24 13.29 8.86
N ASN A 89 0.30 12.36 8.68
CA ASN A 89 -0.79 12.11 9.61
C ASN A 89 -0.60 10.83 10.46
N ASP A 90 0.60 10.24 10.47
CA ASP A 90 0.89 8.99 11.19
C ASP A 90 -0.07 7.84 10.81
N GLN A 91 -0.50 7.79 9.55
CA GLN A 91 -1.42 6.79 8.97
C GLN A 91 -0.68 5.80 8.04
N VAL A 92 0.56 5.45 8.40
CA VAL A 92 1.34 4.40 7.75
C VAL A 92 1.21 3.11 8.58
N ILE A 93 0.69 2.06 7.96
CA ILE A 93 0.60 0.73 8.57
C ILE A 93 1.66 -0.16 7.91
N GLU A 94 2.61 -0.64 8.71
CA GLU A 94 3.59 -1.61 8.25
C GLU A 94 3.01 -3.01 8.20
N ILE A 95 3.24 -3.70 7.08
CA ILE A 95 2.77 -5.05 6.80
C ILE A 95 4.00 -5.91 6.50
N ALA A 96 4.11 -7.08 7.14
CA ALA A 96 5.21 -8.01 6.89
C ALA A 96 5.21 -8.54 5.44
N ASP A 97 6.37 -8.86 4.88
CA ASP A 97 6.50 -9.38 3.51
C ASP A 97 6.01 -10.83 3.33
N ASP A 98 5.81 -11.57 4.41
CA ASP A 98 5.14 -12.87 4.41
C ASP A 98 3.61 -12.77 4.64
N SER A 99 3.09 -11.54 4.65
CA SER A 99 1.68 -11.26 4.96
C SER A 99 0.72 -11.76 3.87
N SER A 100 -0.51 -12.00 4.33
CA SER A 100 -1.63 -12.38 3.49
C SER A 100 -2.00 -11.32 2.43
N TRP A 101 -1.60 -10.06 2.61
CA TRP A 101 -1.90 -8.93 1.73
C TRP A 101 -1.31 -9.05 0.32
N LEU A 102 -0.29 -9.89 0.15
CA LEU A 102 0.31 -10.21 -1.15
C LEU A 102 -0.47 -11.28 -1.93
N TYR A 103 -1.47 -11.90 -1.32
CA TYR A 103 -2.17 -13.07 -1.84
C TYR A 103 -3.67 -12.84 -2.02
N ASN A 104 -4.31 -13.75 -2.78
CA ASN A 104 -5.75 -13.80 -2.97
C ASN A 104 -6.32 -15.05 -2.30
N GLY A 105 -7.58 -14.96 -1.85
CA GLY A 105 -8.38 -16.11 -1.44
C GLY A 105 -9.02 -15.89 -0.08
N TYR A 106 -9.99 -16.75 0.26
CA TYR A 106 -10.86 -16.54 1.43
C TYR A 106 -10.12 -16.18 2.73
N GLN A 107 -9.04 -16.91 3.06
CA GLN A 107 -8.28 -16.63 4.28
C GLN A 107 -7.46 -15.35 4.19
N ALA A 108 -6.88 -15.06 3.02
CA ALA A 108 -6.10 -13.84 2.82
C ALA A 108 -7.00 -12.61 2.87
N ASN A 109 -8.07 -12.61 2.09
CA ASN A 109 -9.02 -11.52 2.03
C ASN A 109 -9.67 -11.26 3.40
N ARG A 110 -10.01 -12.31 4.16
CA ARG A 110 -10.53 -12.17 5.53
C ARG A 110 -9.54 -11.45 6.44
N GLN A 111 -8.26 -11.82 6.40
CA GLN A 111 -7.23 -11.20 7.23
C GLN A 111 -7.00 -9.73 6.85
N THR A 112 -6.99 -9.40 5.54
CA THR A 112 -6.95 -8.01 5.08
C THR A 112 -8.12 -7.19 5.62
N ILE A 113 -9.35 -7.72 5.58
CA ILE A 113 -10.53 -7.03 6.14
C ILE A 113 -10.40 -6.83 7.65
N GLU A 114 -9.95 -7.86 8.38
CA GLU A 114 -9.77 -7.80 9.84
C GLU A 114 -8.73 -6.75 10.23
N GLU A 115 -7.59 -6.71 9.55
CA GLU A 115 -6.55 -5.70 9.82
C GLU A 115 -7.00 -4.28 9.46
N VAL A 116 -7.70 -4.09 8.33
CA VAL A 116 -8.26 -2.77 7.97
C VAL A 116 -9.25 -2.30 9.03
N HIS A 117 -10.13 -3.19 9.49
CA HIS A 117 -11.08 -2.88 10.56
C HIS A 117 -10.36 -2.47 11.84
N ASP A 118 -9.36 -3.25 12.26
CA ASP A 118 -8.64 -2.99 13.51
C ASP A 118 -7.87 -1.68 13.46
N GLN A 119 -7.27 -1.33 12.32
CA GLN A 119 -6.50 -0.09 12.16
C GLN A 119 -7.36 1.16 12.01
N MET A 120 -8.52 1.07 11.35
CA MET A 120 -9.34 2.24 11.02
C MET A 120 -10.51 2.49 11.97
N ILE A 121 -10.98 1.46 12.66
CA ILE A 121 -12.25 1.50 13.41
C ILE A 121 -12.03 1.23 14.90
N SER A 122 -11.07 0.39 15.29
CA SER A 122 -10.91 0.01 16.69
C SER A 122 -10.08 1.03 17.49
N GLU A 123 -10.72 1.68 18.47
CA GLU A 123 -10.10 2.53 19.50
C GLU A 123 -9.45 1.71 20.64
#